data_AF-A0A8J6XVD9-F1
#
_entry.id   AF-A0A8J6XVD9-F1
#
_cell.length_a   1.000
_cell.length_b   1.000
_cell.length_c   1.000
_cell.angle_alpha   90.00
_cell.angle_beta   90.00
_cell.angle_gamma   90.00
#
_symmetry.space_group_name_H-M   'P 1'
#
loop_
_entity.id
_entity.type
_entity.pdbx_description
1 polymer ?
#
loop_
_entity_poly.entity_id
_entity_poly.type
_entity_poly.pdbx_seq_one_letter_code
_entity_poly.pdbx_strand_id
1 'polypeptide(L)'
;MDDPEPKAIFTGFGASSLDFELRAWTTGDFVAVASDLRVGINRALAEAGIEIPFPQQDLHLRTVDDEARATLAHSEREQHLTESGEQPALSGSDGAEDDEET
;
A
#
# COMPACT_ATOMS: atom_id res chain seq x y z
N MET A 1 -23.42 9.38 -35.09
CA MET A 1 -22.11 9.46 -34.43
C MET A 1 -21.96 8.15 -33.70
N ASP A 2 -20.96 7.36 -34.10
CA ASP A 2 -20.67 6.10 -33.44
C ASP A 2 -20.23 6.39 -32.00
N ASP A 3 -20.87 5.75 -31.03
CA ASP A 3 -20.51 5.77 -29.61
C ASP A 3 -19.67 4.52 -29.33
N PRO A 4 -18.35 4.58 -29.57
CA PRO A 4 -17.49 3.41 -29.40
C PRO A 4 -17.49 2.93 -27.96
N GLU A 5 -17.69 1.63 -27.78
CA GLU A 5 -17.65 1.00 -26.47
C GLU A 5 -16.26 1.16 -25.82
N PRO A 6 -16.18 1.55 -24.53
CA PRO A 6 -14.92 1.67 -23.83
C PRO A 6 -14.18 0.33 -23.77
N LYS A 7 -12.84 0.37 -23.83
CA LYS A 7 -12.00 -0.83 -23.86
C LYS A 7 -10.86 -0.73 -22.86
N ALA A 8 -10.72 -1.75 -22.02
CA ALA A 8 -9.50 -2.01 -21.27
C ALA A 8 -8.66 -3.01 -22.05
N ILE A 9 -7.46 -2.60 -22.45
CA ILE A 9 -6.56 -3.39 -23.30
C ILE A 9 -5.32 -3.72 -22.48
N PHE A 10 -5.01 -5.01 -22.34
CA PHE A 10 -3.72 -5.44 -21.78
C PHE A 10 -2.64 -5.19 -22.83
N THR A 11 -1.72 -4.27 -22.53
CA THR A 11 -0.68 -3.85 -23.48
C THR A 11 0.62 -4.62 -23.29
N GLY A 12 0.86 -5.19 -22.12
CA GLY A 12 1.97 -6.11 -21.87
C GLY A 12 2.46 -6.10 -20.44
N PHE A 13 3.73 -6.47 -20.28
CA PHE A 13 4.42 -6.54 -19.01
C PHE A 13 5.43 -5.39 -18.91
N GLY A 14 5.30 -4.58 -17.85
CA GLY A 14 6.29 -3.58 -17.46
C GLY A 14 7.42 -4.18 -16.62
N ALA A 15 8.35 -3.34 -16.17
CA ALA A 15 9.49 -3.81 -15.36
C ALA A 15 9.09 -4.42 -14.01
N SER A 16 7.99 -3.95 -13.42
CA SER A 16 7.41 -4.48 -12.18
C SER A 16 5.88 -4.38 -12.18
N SER A 17 5.24 -4.40 -13.35
CA SER A 17 3.81 -4.11 -13.51
C SER A 17 3.15 -4.93 -14.63
N LEU A 18 1.82 -5.05 -14.56
CA LEU A 18 0.98 -5.38 -15.71
C LEU A 18 0.44 -4.08 -16.30
N ASP A 19 0.67 -3.86 -17.59
CA ASP A 19 0.33 -2.60 -18.22
C ASP A 19 -1.02 -2.72 -18.96
N PHE A 20 -1.92 -1.79 -18.67
CA PHE A 20 -3.25 -1.71 -19.28
C PHE A 20 -3.49 -0.30 -19.85
N GLU A 21 -4.17 -0.25 -20.99
CA GLU A 21 -4.64 0.99 -21.62
C GLU A 21 -6.17 1.02 -21.60
N LEU A 22 -6.75 2.08 -21.04
CA LEU A 22 -8.20 2.32 -21.06
C LEU A 22 -8.54 3.36 -22.13
N ARG A 23 -9.35 2.94 -23.11
CA ARG A 23 -9.90 3.81 -24.15
C ARG A 23 -11.35 4.12 -23.85
N ALA A 24 -11.65 5.41 -23.72
CA ALA A 24 -13.00 5.92 -23.53
C ALA A 24 -13.14 7.26 -24.28
N TRP A 25 -14.37 7.62 -24.62
CA TRP A 25 -14.71 8.83 -25.37
C TRP A 25 -15.65 9.70 -24.55
N THR A 26 -15.46 11.01 -24.64
CA THR A 26 -16.34 11.98 -23.96
C THR A 26 -16.50 13.21 -24.83
N THR A 27 -17.68 13.82 -24.77
CA THR A 27 -17.97 15.13 -25.36
C THR A 27 -17.85 16.27 -24.33
N GLY A 28 -17.58 15.95 -23.06
CA GLY A 28 -17.47 16.90 -21.95
C GLY A 28 -16.05 17.42 -21.73
N ASP A 29 -15.83 18.02 -20.56
CA ASP A 29 -14.48 18.44 -20.14
C ASP A 29 -13.59 17.20 -19.95
N PHE A 30 -12.71 16.99 -20.92
CA PHE A 30 -11.78 15.88 -20.94
C PHE A 30 -10.91 15.82 -19.68
N VAL A 31 -10.47 16.97 -19.15
CA VAL A 31 -9.54 16.99 -18.01
C VAL A 31 -10.26 16.50 -16.75
N ALA A 32 -11.45 17.04 -16.48
CA ALA A 32 -12.27 16.62 -15.34
C ALA A 32 -12.65 15.14 -15.45
N VAL A 33 -13.21 14.72 -16.59
CA VAL A 33 -13.64 13.33 -16.82
C VAL A 33 -12.47 12.35 -16.69
N ALA A 34 -11.30 12.69 -17.24
CA ALA A 34 -10.15 11.81 -17.17
C ALA A 34 -9.56 11.75 -15.75
N SER A 35 -9.65 12.82 -14.96
CA SER A 35 -9.26 12.80 -13.53
C SER A 35 -10.18 11.89 -12.73
N ASP A 36 -11.50 12.07 -12.87
CA ASP A 36 -12.51 11.28 -12.17
C ASP A 36 -12.40 9.80 -12.50
N LEU A 37 -12.13 9.48 -13.78
CA LEU A 37 -11.89 8.11 -14.23
C LEU A 37 -10.68 7.48 -13.53
N ARG A 38 -9.55 8.20 -13.42
CA ARG A 38 -8.34 7.69 -12.74
C ARG A 38 -8.58 7.47 -11.24
N VAL A 39 -9.28 8.39 -10.58
CA VAL A 39 -9.65 8.24 -9.16
C VAL A 39 -10.56 7.04 -8.96
N GLY A 40 -11.57 6.88 -9.84
CA GLY A 40 -12.48 5.74 -9.82
C GLY A 40 -11.77 4.40 -10.01
N ILE A 41 -10.83 4.33 -10.96
CA ILE A 41 -9.99 3.13 -11.19
C ILE A 41 -9.17 2.81 -9.94
N ASN A 42 -8.48 3.80 -9.36
CA ASN A 42 -7.66 3.58 -8.17
C ASN A 42 -8.50 3.04 -7.00
N ARG A 43 -9.69 3.60 -6.78
CA ARG A 43 -10.61 3.11 -5.75
C ARG A 43 -11.09 1.70 -6.03
N ALA A 44 -11.50 1.39 -7.26
CA ALA A 44 -12.00 0.07 -7.64
C ALA A 44 -10.91 -1.01 -7.50
N LEU A 45 -9.66 -0.70 -7.87
CA LEU A 45 -8.52 -1.60 -7.68
C LEU A 45 -8.28 -1.87 -6.19
N ALA A 46 -8.29 -0.83 -5.35
CA ALA A 46 -8.13 -0.98 -3.91
C ALA A 46 -9.25 -1.81 -3.27
N GLU A 47 -10.52 -1.57 -3.64
CA GLU A 47 -11.67 -2.35 -3.18
C GLU A 47 -11.59 -3.82 -3.60
N ALA A 48 -11.01 -4.10 -4.76
CA ALA A 48 -10.76 -5.45 -5.26
C ALA A 48 -9.51 -6.12 -4.64
N GLY A 49 -8.76 -5.43 -3.76
CA GLY A 49 -7.52 -5.94 -3.18
C GLY A 49 -6.36 -6.02 -4.17
N ILE A 50 -6.41 -5.25 -5.26
CA ILE A 50 -5.36 -5.18 -6.26
C ILE A 50 -4.41 -4.04 -5.88
N GLU A 51 -3.21 -4.40 -5.44
CA GLU A 51 -2.16 -3.45 -5.09
C GLU A 51 -1.43 -2.95 -6.35
N ILE A 52 -1.10 -1.65 -6.36
CA ILE A 52 -0.29 -1.04 -7.42
C ILE A 52 1.20 -1.22 -7.05
N PRO A 53 1.98 -1.97 -7.85
CA PRO A 53 3.36 -2.27 -7.52
C PRO A 53 4.25 -1.03 -7.65
N PHE A 54 5.09 -0.80 -6.65
CA PHE A 54 6.23 0.11 -6.78
C PHE A 54 7.37 -0.57 -7.57
N PRO A 55 8.24 0.21 -8.24
CA PRO A 55 9.42 -0.36 -8.88
C PRO A 55 10.25 -1.15 -7.86
N GLN A 56 10.44 -2.43 -8.12
CA GLN A 56 11.28 -3.28 -7.29
C GLN A 56 12.71 -3.26 -7.82
N GLN A 57 13.69 -3.08 -6.95
CA GLN A 57 15.12 -3.16 -7.29
C GLN A 57 15.83 -4.14 -6.37
N ASP A 58 16.28 -5.25 -6.92
CA ASP A 58 17.13 -6.20 -6.21
C ASP A 58 18.59 -5.76 -6.24
N LEU A 59 19.20 -5.57 -5.07
CA LEU A 59 20.61 -5.20 -4.93
C LEU A 59 21.44 -6.43 -4.52
N HIS A 60 22.26 -6.95 -5.44
CA HIS A 60 23.19 -8.03 -5.14
C HIS A 60 24.61 -7.49 -4.86
N LEU A 61 24.96 -7.37 -3.58
CA LEU A 61 26.25 -6.87 -3.13
C LEU A 61 27.31 -7.97 -3.13
N ARG A 62 28.40 -7.80 -3.90
CA ARG A 62 29.51 -8.77 -4.01
C ARG A 62 30.54 -8.63 -2.90
N THR A 63 30.78 -7.40 -2.46
CA THR A 63 31.71 -7.04 -1.38
C THR A 63 31.12 -5.87 -0.62
N VAL A 64 31.17 -5.94 0.70
CA VAL A 64 30.72 -4.90 1.62
C VAL A 64 31.80 -4.74 2.68
N ASP A 65 32.21 -3.49 2.93
CA ASP A 65 33.16 -3.19 3.99
C ASP A 65 32.58 -3.55 5.36
N ASP A 66 33.45 -3.91 6.31
CA ASP A 66 33.04 -4.48 7.59
C ASP A 66 32.14 -3.54 8.42
N GLU A 67 32.34 -2.23 8.30
CA GLU A 67 31.51 -1.20 8.95
C GLU A 67 30.08 -1.18 8.40
N ALA A 68 29.93 -1.33 7.08
CA ALA A 68 28.63 -1.41 6.42
C ALA A 68 27.90 -2.70 6.80
N ARG A 69 28.62 -3.83 6.92
CA ARG A 69 28.06 -5.11 7.39
C ARG A 69 27.51 -5.00 8.81
N ALA A 70 28.25 -4.38 9.72
CA ALA A 70 27.83 -4.22 11.11
C ALA A 70 26.55 -3.39 11.23
N THR A 71 26.43 -2.34 10.42
CA THR A 71 25.26 -1.45 10.40
C THR A 71 24.01 -2.16 9.86
N LEU A 72 24.14 -2.88 8.74
CA LEU A 72 23.03 -3.63 8.14
C LEU A 72 22.51 -4.74 9.08
N ALA A 73 23.40 -5.41 9.82
CA ALA A 73 23.02 -6.43 10.80
C ALA A 73 22.28 -5.87 12.03
N HIS A 74 22.41 -4.57 12.32
CA HIS A 74 21.69 -3.92 13.42
C HIS A 74 20.27 -3.52 13.02
N SER A 75 20.08 -3.05 11.77
CA SER A 75 18.76 -2.63 11.26
C SER A 75 17.73 -3.74 11.14
N GLU A 76 18.15 -5.01 11.02
CA GLU A 76 17.24 -6.16 10.99
C GLU A 76 16.59 -6.44 12.36
N ARG A 77 17.22 -5.98 13.45
CA ARG A 77 16.75 -6.27 14.81
C ARG A 77 15.70 -5.27 15.31
N GLU A 78 15.67 -4.06 14.77
CA GLU A 78 14.71 -3.01 15.17
C GLU A 78 13.37 -3.11 14.42
N GLN A 79 13.37 -3.58 13.17
CA GLN A 79 12.13 -3.74 12.38
C GLN A 79 11.20 -4.85 12.90
N HIS A 80 11.75 -5.86 13.59
CA HIS A 80 10.96 -6.97 14.14
C HIS A 80 10.32 -6.65 15.51
N LEU A 81 10.71 -5.56 16.18
CA LEU A 81 10.10 -5.16 17.46
C LEU A 81 8.83 -4.32 17.28
N THR A 82 8.56 -3.77 16.08
CA THR A 82 7.37 -2.93 15.84
C THR A 82 6.12 -3.70 15.40
N GLU A 83 6.21 -5.00 15.13
CA GLU A 83 5.08 -5.83 14.68
C GLU A 83 4.49 -6.75 15.78
N SER A 84 5.02 -6.75 17.01
CA SER A 84 4.55 -7.65 18.10
C SER A 84 4.04 -6.94 19.38
N GLY A 85 3.70 -5.65 19.32
CA GLY A 85 3.23 -4.89 20.48
C GLY A 85 1.69 -4.76 20.61
N GLU A 86 1.06 -5.74 21.25
CA GLU A 86 -0.06 -5.63 22.20
C GLU A 86 -1.41 -4.96 21.76
N GLN A 87 -2.47 -5.78 21.69
CA GLN A 87 -3.87 -5.32 21.70
C GLN A 87 -4.28 -4.81 23.09
N PRO A 88 -5.13 -3.77 23.23
CA PRO A 88 -5.55 -3.30 24.54
C PRO A 88 -6.63 -4.23 25.11
N ALA A 89 -6.28 -5.03 26.11
CA ALA A 89 -7.25 -5.70 26.97
C ALA A 89 -7.75 -4.71 28.05
N LEU A 90 -8.73 -3.87 27.72
CA LEU A 90 -9.54 -3.22 28.75
C LEU A 90 -10.76 -4.11 29.03
N SER A 91 -10.62 -4.96 30.06
CA SER A 91 -11.72 -5.69 30.68
C SER A 91 -11.67 -5.49 32.20
N GLY A 92 -12.68 -4.80 32.72
CA GLY A 92 -13.44 -5.23 33.89
C GLY A 92 -12.76 -5.31 35.26
N SER A 93 -13.21 -4.41 36.13
CA SER A 93 -13.61 -4.64 37.54
C SER A 93 -12.62 -5.26 38.52
N ASP A 94 -12.16 -4.46 39.48
CA ASP A 94 -12.13 -4.75 40.93
C ASP A 94 -11.73 -3.44 41.63
N GLY A 95 -12.47 -2.86 42.58
CA GLY A 95 -12.66 -3.44 43.91
C GLY A 95 -11.61 -2.82 44.86
N ALA A 96 -11.78 -1.55 45.24
CA ALA A 96 -10.96 -0.90 46.26
C ALA A 96 -11.87 -0.31 47.36
N GLU A 97 -12.15 -1.19 48.31
CA GLU A 97 -12.26 -0.97 49.76
C GLU A 97 -12.14 0.49 50.22
N ASP A 98 -13.28 1.07 50.59
CA ASP A 98 -13.37 2.18 51.55
C ASP A 98 -13.30 1.58 52.96
N ASP A 99 -12.18 1.79 53.64
CA ASP A 99 -11.97 1.48 55.06
C ASP A 99 -11.54 2.79 55.76
N GLU A 100 -12.35 3.20 56.76
CA GLU A 100 -12.12 3.99 57.99
C GLU A 100 -10.85 4.88 58.11
N GLU A 101 -10.79 6.03 58.78
CA GLU A 101 -11.63 6.78 59.72
C GLU A 101 -10.79 8.02 60.13
N THR A 102 -11.40 9.21 60.19
CA THR A 102 -11.25 10.30 61.21
C THR A 102 -11.71 11.63 60.63
#